data_AF-A0A2V6GXX2-F1
#
_entry.id   AF-A0A2V6GXX2-F1
#
_cell.length_a   1.000
_cell.length_b   1.000
_cell.length_c   1.000
_cell.angle_alpha   90.00
_cell.angle_beta   90.00
_cell.angle_gamma   90.00
#
_symmetry.space_group_name_H-M   'P 1'
#
loop_
_entity.id
_entity.type
_entity.pdbx_description
1 polymer ?
#
loop_
_entity_poly.entity_id
_entity_poly.type
_entity_poly.pdbx_seq_one_letter_code
_entity_poly.pdbx_strand_id
1 'polypeptide(L)'
;MNEFNALERRAGLLTMQGMQQATIHTGMFMQALAAHQAGNDKLVNFYIERFPPELRKAYDAWLAEKPFENPNADPHPFVPNLYEMRGSREAADASAKAANSQQEAGSAGSISGQYLANTVLFATVLFFANASAKFEQRRVRVVAFAFAVAVFLFAVVRTAMLPL
;
A
#
# COMPACT_ATOMS: atom_id res chain seq x y z
N MET A 1 8.69 10.54 7.21
CA MET A 1 7.41 10.30 7.91
C MET A 1 6.27 11.22 7.43
N ASN A 2 6.46 12.56 7.39
CA ASN A 2 5.37 13.50 7.07
C ASN A 2 4.80 13.36 5.64
N GLU A 3 5.67 13.10 4.66
CA GLU A 3 5.27 13.00 3.25
C GLU A 3 4.53 11.69 2.95
N PHE A 4 5.01 10.55 3.45
CA PHE A 4 4.32 9.25 3.36
C PHE A 4 2.89 9.33 3.91
N ASN A 5 2.74 9.84 5.14
CA ASN A 5 1.42 10.00 5.76
C ASN A 5 0.52 11.00 5.01
N ALA A 6 1.09 11.97 4.29
CA ALA A 6 0.34 12.89 3.46
C ALA A 6 -0.12 12.22 2.16
N LEU A 7 0.74 11.41 1.52
CA LEU A 7 0.43 10.66 0.30
C LEU A 7 -0.65 9.61 0.55
N GLU A 8 -0.53 8.82 1.62
CA GLU A 8 -1.54 7.82 2.03
C GLU A 8 -2.90 8.48 2.30
N ARG A 9 -2.93 9.57 3.08
CA ARG A 9 -4.16 10.31 3.34
C ARG A 9 -4.77 10.87 2.05
N ARG A 10 -3.94 11.41 1.15
CA ARG A 10 -4.40 11.93 -0.14
C ARG A 10 -4.98 10.83 -1.03
N ALA A 11 -4.30 9.68 -1.12
CA ALA A 11 -4.78 8.52 -1.86
C ALA A 11 -6.13 8.03 -1.31
N GLY A 12 -6.25 7.93 0.01
CA GLY A 12 -7.50 7.58 0.68
C GLY A 12 -8.63 8.56 0.39
N LEU A 13 -8.37 9.88 0.48
CA LEU A 13 -9.35 10.92 0.16
C LEU A 13 -9.82 10.85 -1.30
N LEU A 14 -8.90 10.72 -2.24
CA LEU A 14 -9.21 10.60 -3.68
C LEU A 14 -10.03 9.34 -3.96
N THR A 15 -9.67 8.21 -3.34
CA THR A 15 -10.40 6.94 -3.48
C THR A 15 -11.82 7.08 -2.95
N MET A 16 -12.01 7.66 -1.76
CA MET A 16 -13.34 7.87 -1.17
C MET A 16 -14.20 8.81 -2.03
N GLN A 17 -13.63 9.91 -2.51
CA GLN A 17 -14.34 10.84 -3.40
C GLN A 17 -14.76 10.16 -4.71
N GLY A 18 -13.84 9.41 -5.33
CA GLY A 18 -14.12 8.62 -6.52
C GLY A 18 -15.25 7.61 -6.30
N MET A 19 -15.22 6.87 -5.19
CA MET A 19 -16.25 5.88 -4.86
C MET A 19 -17.62 6.53 -4.61
N GLN A 20 -17.66 7.67 -3.92
CA GLN A 20 -18.91 8.42 -3.72
C GLN A 20 -19.51 8.88 -5.05
N GLN A 21 -18.67 9.42 -5.94
CA GLN A 21 -19.10 9.87 -7.25
C GLN A 21 -19.59 8.70 -8.12
N ALA A 22 -18.84 7.59 -8.17
CA ALA A 22 -19.24 6.39 -8.89
C ALA A 22 -20.57 5.81 -8.38
N THR A 23 -20.82 5.88 -7.06
CA THR A 23 -22.09 5.46 -6.45
C THR A 23 -23.25 6.34 -6.93
N ILE A 24 -23.07 7.66 -6.94
CA ILE A 24 -24.07 8.61 -7.45
C ILE A 24 -24.37 8.32 -8.93
N HIS A 25 -23.32 8.15 -9.74
CA HIS A 25 -23.45 7.85 -11.16
C HIS A 25 -24.17 6.51 -11.40
N THR A 26 -23.86 5.48 -10.62
CA THR A 26 -24.53 4.19 -10.69
C THR A 26 -26.02 4.34 -10.38
N GLY A 27 -26.38 5.13 -9.36
CA GLY A 27 -27.77 5.44 -9.05
C GLY A 27 -28.51 6.11 -10.23
N MET A 28 -27.88 7.10 -10.88
CA MET A 28 -28.44 7.76 -12.07
C MET A 28 -28.64 6.77 -13.23
N PHE A 29 -27.65 5.91 -13.49
CA PHE A 29 -27.74 4.87 -14.51
C PHE A 29 -28.88 3.89 -14.22
N MET A 30 -29.01 3.42 -12.98
CA MET A 30 -30.06 2.47 -12.60
C MET A 30 -31.46 3.09 -12.78
N GLN A 31 -31.63 4.39 -12.54
CA GLN A 31 -32.89 5.08 -12.82
C GLN A 31 -33.21 5.16 -14.32
N ALA A 32 -32.22 5.47 -15.16
CA ALA A 32 -32.38 5.45 -16.61
C ALA A 32 -32.69 4.04 -17.14
N LEU A 33 -31.99 3.02 -16.64
CA LEU A 33 -32.20 1.63 -17.01
C LEU A 33 -33.59 1.13 -16.61
N ALA A 34 -34.06 1.47 -15.40
CA ALA A 34 -35.42 1.13 -14.97
C ALA A 34 -36.47 1.82 -15.85
N ALA A 35 -36.27 3.09 -16.23
CA ALA A 35 -37.16 3.80 -17.15
C ALA A 35 -37.19 3.16 -18.54
N HIS A 36 -36.04 2.67 -19.02
CA HIS A 36 -35.94 1.96 -20.30
C HIS A 36 -36.70 0.63 -20.27
N GLN A 37 -36.53 -0.16 -19.20
CA GLN A 37 -37.27 -1.41 -19.01
C GLN A 37 -38.79 -1.19 -18.88
N ALA A 38 -39.22 -0.03 -18.39
CA ALA A 38 -40.62 0.37 -18.34
C ALA A 38 -41.16 0.93 -19.67
N GLY A 39 -40.33 1.01 -20.73
CA GLY A 39 -40.71 1.58 -22.02
C GLY A 39 -41.00 3.09 -21.98
N ASN A 40 -40.45 3.83 -21.00
CA ASN A 40 -40.71 5.25 -20.81
C ASN A 40 -39.58 6.11 -21.36
N ASP A 41 -39.53 6.26 -22.69
CA ASP A 41 -38.47 6.99 -23.40
C ASP A 41 -38.31 8.45 -22.94
N LYS A 42 -39.42 9.10 -22.57
CA LYS A 42 -39.38 10.47 -22.02
C LYS A 42 -38.57 10.53 -20.73
N LEU A 43 -38.77 9.55 -19.84
CA LEU A 43 -38.07 9.48 -18.57
C LEU A 43 -36.61 9.03 -18.74
N VAL A 44 -36.34 8.13 -19.70
CA VAL A 44 -34.98 7.76 -20.10
C VAL A 44 -34.19 9.00 -20.54
N ASN A 45 -34.73 9.77 -21.49
CA ASN A 45 -34.09 10.99 -21.99
C ASN A 45 -33.88 12.01 -20.87
N PHE A 46 -34.86 12.17 -19.98
CA PHE A 46 -34.74 13.06 -18.82
C PHE A 46 -33.53 12.72 -17.92
N TYR A 47 -33.28 11.44 -17.66
CA TYR A 47 -32.12 11.02 -16.87
C TYR A 47 -30.81 11.17 -17.64
N ILE A 48 -30.80 10.72 -18.89
CA ILE A 48 -29.61 10.73 -19.74
C ILE A 48 -29.09 12.15 -19.98
N GLU A 49 -29.97 13.13 -20.23
CA GLU A 49 -29.59 14.54 -20.42
C GLU A 49 -28.88 15.14 -19.19
N ARG A 50 -29.09 14.56 -18.01
CA ARG A 50 -28.51 15.00 -16.74
C ARG A 50 -27.28 14.19 -16.35
N PHE A 51 -26.88 13.21 -17.16
CA PHE A 51 -25.66 12.47 -16.89
C PHE A 51 -24.46 13.42 -16.91
N PRO A 52 -23.61 13.37 -15.88
CA PRO A 52 -22.35 14.10 -15.92
C PRO A 52 -21.48 13.57 -17.08
N PRO A 53 -20.57 14.40 -17.63
CA PRO A 53 -19.83 14.07 -18.85
C PRO A 53 -19.11 12.71 -18.81
N GLU A 54 -18.51 12.36 -17.68
CA GLU A 54 -17.82 11.08 -17.47
C GLU A 54 -18.78 9.88 -17.61
N LEU A 55 -19.95 9.95 -16.96
CA LEU A 55 -20.98 8.93 -17.07
C LEU A 55 -21.59 8.89 -18.47
N ARG A 56 -21.84 10.05 -19.08
CA ARG A 56 -22.41 10.15 -20.42
C ARG A 56 -21.51 9.47 -21.45
N LYS A 57 -20.21 9.73 -21.40
CA LYS A 57 -19.21 9.10 -22.26
C LYS A 57 -19.21 7.57 -22.10
N ALA A 58 -19.18 7.09 -20.86
CA ALA A 58 -19.20 5.65 -20.58
C ALA A 58 -20.49 4.99 -21.06
N TYR A 59 -21.64 5.63 -20.82
CA TYR A 59 -22.94 5.17 -21.25
C TYR A 59 -23.07 5.12 -22.78
N ASP A 60 -22.60 6.15 -23.50
CA ASP A 60 -22.67 6.18 -24.96
C ASP A 60 -21.77 5.13 -25.60
N ALA A 61 -20.58 4.89 -25.03
CA ALA A 61 -19.70 3.81 -25.47
C ALA A 61 -20.33 2.43 -25.23
N TRP A 62 -20.90 2.23 -24.04
CA TRP A 62 -21.62 1.01 -23.70
C TRP A 62 -22.83 0.78 -24.62
N LEU A 63 -23.63 1.81 -24.89
CA LEU A 63 -24.80 1.70 -25.77
C LEU A 63 -24.41 1.40 -27.22
N ALA A 64 -23.24 1.88 -27.68
CA ALA A 64 -22.71 1.57 -29.00
C ALA A 64 -22.39 0.07 -29.19
N GLU A 65 -22.14 -0.66 -28.11
CA GLU A 65 -21.95 -2.13 -28.13
C GLU A 65 -23.27 -2.90 -28.30
N LYS A 66 -24.41 -2.18 -28.25
CA LYS A 66 -25.78 -2.73 -28.32
C LYS A 66 -26.06 -3.74 -27.21
N PRO A 67 -25.97 -3.35 -25.93
CA PRO A 67 -25.99 -4.28 -24.79
C PRO A 67 -27.30 -5.02 -24.59
N PHE A 68 -28.38 -4.54 -25.20
CA PHE A 68 -29.70 -5.19 -25.17
C PHE A 68 -29.88 -6.25 -26.26
N GLU A 69 -29.02 -6.28 -27.27
CA GLU A 69 -29.10 -7.18 -28.42
C GLU A 69 -27.88 -8.11 -28.54
N ASN A 70 -26.72 -7.63 -28.09
CA ASN A 70 -25.42 -8.29 -28.21
C ASN A 70 -25.02 -8.94 -26.88
N PRO A 71 -25.01 -10.28 -26.78
CA PRO A 71 -24.60 -10.99 -25.56
C PRO A 71 -23.13 -10.79 -25.17
N ASN A 72 -22.28 -10.34 -26.11
CA ASN A 72 -20.86 -10.09 -25.87
C ASN A 72 -20.56 -8.64 -25.46
N ALA A 73 -21.57 -7.76 -25.41
CA ALA A 73 -21.38 -6.41 -24.91
C ALA A 73 -21.02 -6.45 -23.42
N ASP A 74 -20.33 -5.42 -22.96
CA ASP A 74 -20.06 -5.26 -21.53
C ASP A 74 -21.39 -5.20 -20.74
N PRO A 75 -21.45 -5.76 -19.53
CA PRO A 75 -22.71 -5.87 -18.78
C PRO A 75 -23.26 -4.51 -18.30
N HIS A 76 -22.41 -3.49 -18.16
CA HIS A 76 -22.77 -2.16 -17.68
C HIS A 76 -21.68 -1.13 -18.05
N PRO A 77 -21.97 0.18 -18.07
CA PRO A 77 -20.97 1.20 -18.45
C PRO A 77 -19.86 1.42 -17.43
N PHE A 78 -19.95 0.86 -16.21
CA PHE A 78 -18.97 1.05 -15.13
C PHE A 78 -17.78 0.08 -15.17
N VAL A 79 -17.59 -0.65 -16.26
CA VAL A 79 -16.42 -1.51 -16.46
C VAL A 79 -15.15 -0.66 -16.66
N PRO A 80 -13.95 -1.14 -16.28
CA PRO A 80 -12.72 -0.33 -16.28
C PRO A 80 -12.30 0.25 -17.65
N ASN A 81 -12.72 -0.37 -18.75
CA ASN A 81 -12.49 0.11 -20.12
C ASN A 81 -13.41 1.27 -20.54
N LEU A 82 -14.61 1.37 -19.95
CA LEU A 82 -15.63 2.37 -20.33
C LEU A 82 -15.73 3.52 -19.33
N TYR A 83 -15.49 3.28 -18.03
CA TYR A 83 -15.59 4.28 -16.98
C TYR A 83 -14.33 4.34 -16.12
N GLU A 84 -13.67 5.49 -16.14
CA GLU A 84 -12.56 5.79 -15.24
C GLU A 84 -13.08 6.56 -14.02
N MET A 85 -12.93 5.96 -12.83
CA MET A 85 -13.31 6.62 -11.59
C MET A 85 -12.41 7.84 -11.35
N ARG A 86 -13.03 8.98 -11.03
CA ARG A 86 -12.30 10.22 -10.74
C ARG A 86 -11.27 10.01 -9.63
N GLY A 87 -10.06 10.50 -9.86
CA GLY A 87 -8.97 10.42 -8.89
C GLY A 87 -8.35 9.02 -8.73
N SER A 88 -8.82 8.01 -9.46
CA SER A 88 -8.26 6.65 -9.39
C SER A 88 -6.78 6.61 -9.78
N ARG A 89 -6.40 7.28 -10.87
CA ARG A 89 -5.01 7.39 -11.31
C ARG A 89 -4.13 8.15 -10.31
N GLU A 90 -4.62 9.29 -9.81
CA GLU A 90 -3.91 10.10 -8.82
C GLU A 90 -3.73 9.35 -7.49
N ALA A 91 -4.74 8.57 -7.09
CA ALA A 91 -4.67 7.71 -5.92
C ALA A 91 -3.66 6.58 -6.14
N ALA A 92 -3.68 5.91 -7.30
CA ALA A 92 -2.71 4.88 -7.65
C ALA A 92 -1.27 5.41 -7.67
N ASP A 93 -1.05 6.59 -8.26
CA ASP A 93 0.25 7.25 -8.28
C ASP A 93 0.72 7.63 -6.87
N ALA A 94 -0.18 8.14 -6.01
CA ALA A 94 0.13 8.48 -4.63
C ALA A 94 0.47 7.24 -3.79
N SER A 95 -0.30 6.15 -3.93
CA SER A 95 -0.02 4.87 -3.27
C SER A 95 1.28 4.24 -3.75
N ALA A 96 1.59 4.31 -5.05
CA ALA A 96 2.86 3.81 -5.59
C ALA A 96 4.06 4.57 -5.00
N LYS A 97 3.96 5.90 -4.90
CA LYS A 97 4.99 6.73 -4.23
C LYS A 97 5.15 6.39 -2.76
N ALA A 98 4.04 6.20 -2.05
CA ALA A 98 4.04 5.81 -0.64
C ALA A 98 4.72 4.44 -0.44
N ALA A 99 4.41 3.46 -1.29
CA ALA A 99 5.02 2.13 -1.27
C ALA A 99 6.54 2.18 -1.47
N ASN A 100 7.02 2.98 -2.44
CA ASN A 100 8.46 3.16 -2.68
C ASN A 100 9.15 3.76 -1.44
N SER A 101 8.58 4.81 -0.84
CA SER A 101 9.13 5.41 0.39
C SER A 101 9.13 4.44 1.57
N GLN A 102 8.13 3.56 1.67
CA GLN A 102 8.07 2.54 2.71
C GLN A 102 9.14 1.46 2.52
N GLN A 103 9.44 1.10 1.28
CA GLN A 103 10.51 0.15 0.95
C GLN A 103 11.89 0.72 1.29
N GLU A 104 12.15 1.99 0.95
CA GLU A 104 13.38 2.70 1.32
C GLU A 104 13.52 2.85 2.85
N ALA A 105 12.43 3.19 3.54
CA ALA A 105 12.43 3.25 5.00
C ALA A 105 12.69 1.87 5.63
N GLY A 106 12.15 0.80 5.02
CA GLY A 106 12.38 -0.57 5.45
C GLY A 106 13.84 -1.00 5.32
N SER A 107 14.50 -0.67 4.21
CA SER A 107 15.92 -0.97 4.01
C SER A 107 16.82 -0.19 4.99
N ALA A 108 16.57 1.11 5.18
CA ALA A 108 17.28 1.93 6.16
C ALA A 108 17.03 1.47 7.62
N GLY A 109 15.81 1.05 7.93
CA GLY A 109 15.43 0.51 9.24
C GLY A 109 16.11 -0.83 9.52
N SER A 110 16.25 -1.70 8.51
CA SER A 110 16.98 -2.96 8.61
C SER A 110 18.46 -2.74 8.96
N ILE A 111 19.10 -1.76 8.35
CA ILE A 111 20.49 -1.38 8.66
C ILE A 111 20.59 -0.92 10.12
N SER A 112 19.71 -0.02 10.53
CA SER A 112 19.66 0.50 11.90
C SER A 112 19.42 -0.61 12.95
N GLY A 113 18.54 -1.56 12.65
CA GLY A 113 18.30 -2.75 13.49
C GLY A 113 19.52 -3.65 13.62
N GLN A 114 20.31 -3.79 12.56
CA GLN A 114 21.57 -4.55 12.59
C GLN A 114 22.62 -3.89 13.48
N TYR A 115 22.75 -2.56 13.42
CA TYR A 115 23.61 -1.80 14.33
C TYR A 115 23.15 -1.91 15.80
N LEU A 116 21.85 -1.77 16.08
CA LEU A 116 21.31 -1.94 17.43
C LEU A 116 21.61 -3.33 18.00
N ALA A 117 21.41 -4.38 17.19
CA ALA A 117 21.74 -5.74 17.59
C ALA A 117 23.25 -5.91 17.89
N ASN A 118 24.14 -5.27 17.12
CA ASN A 118 25.58 -5.28 17.41
C ASN A 118 25.90 -4.58 18.74
N THR A 119 25.28 -3.44 19.03
CA THR A 119 25.47 -2.74 20.31
C THR A 119 25.07 -3.63 21.50
N VAL A 120 23.95 -4.36 21.39
CA VAL A 120 23.50 -5.30 22.43
C VAL A 120 24.49 -6.46 22.60
N LEU A 121 25.03 -7.01 21.50
CA LEU A 121 26.07 -8.05 21.55
C LEU A 121 27.33 -7.54 22.26
N PHE A 122 27.82 -6.34 21.93
CA PHE A 122 28.97 -5.75 22.61
C PHE A 122 28.72 -5.51 24.10
N ALA A 123 27.54 -5.00 24.47
CA ALA A 123 27.17 -4.83 25.88
C ALA A 123 27.18 -6.18 26.64
N THR A 124 26.68 -7.24 25.99
CA THR A 124 26.68 -8.60 26.53
C THR A 124 28.11 -9.12 26.75
N VAL A 125 29.00 -8.89 25.79
CA VAL A 125 30.43 -9.22 25.91
C VAL A 125 31.08 -8.52 27.10
N LEU A 126 30.87 -7.20 27.23
CA LEU A 126 31.42 -6.42 28.34
C LEU A 126 30.90 -6.90 29.70
N PHE A 127 29.62 -7.29 29.77
CA PHE A 127 29.02 -7.86 30.96
C PHE A 127 29.70 -9.18 31.36
N PHE A 128 29.85 -10.12 30.44
CA PHE A 128 30.50 -11.41 30.72
C PHE A 128 31.99 -11.26 31.02
N ALA A 129 32.69 -10.36 30.34
CA ALA A 129 34.09 -10.05 30.63
C ALA A 129 34.26 -9.57 32.07
N ASN A 130 33.42 -8.63 32.52
CA ASN A 130 33.42 -8.13 33.89
C ASN A 130 32.99 -9.21 34.92
N ALA A 131 31.97 -10.00 34.60
CA ALA A 131 31.52 -11.10 35.46
C ALA A 131 32.59 -12.19 35.63
N SER A 132 33.36 -12.49 34.57
CA SER A 132 34.40 -13.53 34.58
C SER A 132 35.50 -13.27 35.61
N ALA A 133 35.82 -11.99 35.85
CA ALA A 133 36.83 -11.57 36.81
C ALA A 133 36.47 -11.91 38.27
N LYS A 134 35.17 -12.09 38.58
CA LYS A 134 34.69 -12.37 39.94
C LYS A 134 34.71 -13.84 40.33
N PHE A 135 34.96 -14.78 39.42
CA PHE A 135 35.04 -16.20 39.77
C PHE A 135 36.37 -16.54 40.46
N GLU A 136 36.30 -17.19 41.63
CA GLU A 136 37.46 -17.69 42.38
C GLU A 136 38.08 -18.94 41.71
N GLN A 137 37.24 -19.76 41.06
CA GLN A 137 37.70 -20.99 40.39
C GLN A 137 38.36 -20.68 39.04
N ARG A 138 39.67 -20.97 38.95
CA ARG A 138 40.51 -20.67 37.78
C ARG A 138 40.00 -21.30 36.48
N ARG A 139 39.41 -22.51 36.53
CA ARG A 139 38.81 -23.16 35.35
C ARG A 139 37.59 -22.40 34.82
N VAL A 140 36.68 -21.99 35.71
CA VAL A 140 35.46 -21.26 35.34
C VAL A 140 35.79 -19.88 34.76
N ARG A 141 36.78 -19.18 35.34
CA ARG A 141 37.29 -17.90 34.83
C ARG A 141 37.81 -18.01 33.39
N VAL A 142 38.62 -19.03 33.10
CA VAL A 142 39.19 -19.23 31.75
C VAL A 142 38.12 -19.56 30.71
N VAL A 143 37.16 -20.43 31.05
CA VAL A 143 36.05 -20.78 30.15
C VAL A 143 35.15 -19.58 29.86
N ALA A 144 34.78 -18.81 30.88
CA ALA A 144 33.97 -17.60 30.73
C ALA A 144 34.69 -16.52 29.89
N PHE A 145 36.00 -16.35 30.10
CA PHE A 145 36.81 -15.42 29.31
C PHE A 145 36.93 -15.86 27.85
N ALA A 146 37.20 -17.14 27.59
CA ALA A 146 37.26 -17.68 26.22
C ALA A 146 35.92 -17.52 25.48
N PHE A 147 34.80 -17.74 26.17
CA PHE A 147 33.47 -17.50 25.63
C PHE A 147 33.24 -16.02 25.28
N ALA A 148 33.62 -15.09 26.16
CA ALA A 148 33.51 -13.66 25.90
C ALA A 148 34.34 -13.23 24.67
N VAL A 149 35.56 -13.75 24.53
CA VAL A 149 36.43 -13.49 23.37
C VAL A 149 35.82 -14.05 22.08
N ALA A 150 35.26 -15.26 22.12
CA ALA A 150 34.60 -15.85 20.95
C ALA A 150 33.40 -15.02 20.48
N VAL A 151 32.54 -14.59 21.41
CA VAL A 151 31.38 -13.72 21.10
C VAL A 151 31.84 -12.34 20.62
N PHE A 152 32.92 -11.79 21.17
CA PHE A 152 33.51 -10.53 20.71
C PHE A 152 33.99 -10.62 19.25
N LEU A 153 34.77 -11.65 18.92
CA LEU A 153 35.26 -11.86 17.55
C LEU A 153 34.10 -12.04 16.57
N PHE A 154 33.06 -12.78 16.95
CA PHE A 154 31.84 -12.93 16.15
C PHE A 154 31.14 -11.58 15.90
N ALA A 155 31.00 -10.73 16.94
CA ALA A 155 30.38 -9.41 16.81
C ALA A 155 31.20 -8.46 15.90
N VAL A 156 32.54 -8.50 15.99
CA VAL A 156 33.43 -7.71 15.14
C VAL A 156 33.33 -8.14 13.68
N VAL A 157 33.38 -9.45 13.39
CA VAL A 157 33.22 -9.98 12.03
C VAL A 157 31.86 -9.61 11.45
N ARG A 158 30.79 -9.77 12.24
CA ARG A 158 29.43 -9.37 11.83
C ARG A 158 29.35 -7.88 11.48
N THR A 159 29.99 -7.01 12.28
CA THR A 159 30.00 -5.56 12.03
C THR A 159 30.77 -5.21 10.77
N ALA A 160 31.91 -5.86 10.51
CA ALA A 160 32.74 -5.61 9.33
C ALA A 160 32.10 -6.08 8.01
N MET A 161 31.15 -7.02 8.07
CA MET A 161 30.40 -7.51 6.90
C MET A 161 29.12 -6.70 6.59
N LEU A 162 28.73 -5.76 7.45
CA LEU A 162 27.57 -4.91 7.20
C LEU A 162 27.92 -3.81 6.17
N PRO A 163 27.04 -3.53 5.20
CA PRO A 163 27.23 -2.37 4.32
C PRO A 163 27.17 -1.07 5.15
N LEU A 164 28.14 -0.18 4.90
CA LEU A 164 28.19 1.19 5.43
C LEU A 164 27.13 2.07 4.77
#